data_AF-A0A140K6K8-F1
#
_entry.id   AF-A0A140K6K8-F1
#
_cell.length_a   1.000
_cell.length_b   1.000
_cell.length_c   1.000
_cell.angle_alpha   90.00
_cell.angle_beta   90.00
_cell.angle_gamma   90.00
#
_symmetry.space_group_name_H-M   'P 1'
#
loop_
_entity.id
_entity.type
_entity.pdbx_description
1 polymer ?
#
loop_
_entity_poly.entity_id
_entity_poly.type
_entity_poly.pdbx_seq_one_letter_code
_entity_poly.pdbx_strand_id
1 'polypeptide(L)'
;MAISRTLRKKRGYKQTVGNFSSCKMKNSVWYESALQRDFMYWLEFDPDVISYKTPAISFDYYELGKLKHHVPDFQVIRRQKKQIIDVKSKKTLESDRYRQLYQHLSSICDEKGWTFIALTESEVRLEPIFSNIKLLYRYAQENFSIDEYRDCLEIIRANVPASLDLLQKSKEAK
;
A
#
# COMPACT_ATOMS: atom_id res chain seq x y z
N MET A 1 15.76 -14.22 18.44
CA MET A 1 16.33 -15.18 17.48
C MET A 1 15.86 -14.76 16.08
N ALA A 2 16.67 -14.00 15.34
CA ALA A 2 16.29 -13.47 14.04
C ALA A 2 16.62 -14.51 12.95
N ILE A 3 15.59 -15.09 12.34
CA ILE A 3 15.78 -16.00 11.20
C ILE A 3 16.04 -15.14 9.96
N SER A 4 17.32 -14.92 9.67
CA SER A 4 17.77 -14.39 8.39
C SER A 4 17.47 -15.40 7.28
N ARG A 5 16.50 -15.10 6.42
CA ARG A 5 16.25 -15.88 5.20
C ARG A 5 17.26 -15.48 4.12
N THR A 6 18.28 -16.31 3.92
CA THR A 6 19.20 -16.20 2.78
C THR A 6 18.48 -16.64 1.50
N LEU A 7 18.18 -15.70 0.59
CA LEU A 7 17.55 -16.01 -0.70
C LEU A 7 18.61 -16.27 -1.79
N ARG A 8 18.48 -17.44 -2.42
CA ARG A 8 19.24 -17.91 -3.58
C ARG A 8 18.89 -17.08 -4.82
N LYS A 9 19.86 -16.31 -5.32
CA LYS A 9 19.75 -15.42 -6.49
C LYS A 9 19.45 -16.25 -7.76
N LYS A 10 18.20 -16.27 -8.24
CA LYS A 10 17.88 -16.72 -9.60
C LYS A 10 18.20 -15.57 -10.57
N ARG A 11 19.21 -15.78 -11.43
CA ARG A 11 19.57 -14.88 -12.54
C ARG A 11 18.37 -14.76 -13.49
N GLY A 12 17.92 -13.53 -13.79
CA GLY A 12 16.98 -13.28 -14.91
C GLY A 12 15.77 -12.37 -14.67
N TYR A 13 15.78 -11.43 -13.72
CA TYR A 13 14.96 -10.20 -13.76
C TYR A 13 15.50 -9.29 -12.64
N LYS A 14 15.71 -7.99 -12.89
CA LYS A 14 16.16 -7.05 -11.85
C LYS A 14 14.95 -6.79 -10.92
N GLN A 15 14.68 -7.72 -10.00
CA GLN A 15 13.61 -7.54 -9.02
C GLN A 15 13.91 -6.28 -8.23
N THR A 16 12.95 -5.34 -8.27
CA THR A 16 13.04 -4.08 -7.54
C THR A 16 12.70 -4.40 -6.09
N VAL A 17 13.71 -4.87 -5.36
CA VAL A 17 13.67 -5.07 -3.90
C VAL A 17 14.25 -3.82 -3.24
N GLY A 18 13.77 -3.47 -2.06
CA GLY A 18 14.25 -2.27 -1.38
C GLY A 18 13.54 -1.98 -0.08
N ASN A 19 13.71 -0.74 0.36
CA ASN A 19 13.30 -0.22 1.64
C ASN A 19 12.51 1.08 1.41
N PHE A 20 11.32 1.17 2.00
CA PHE A 20 10.42 2.31 1.92
C PHE A 20 10.45 3.06 3.25
N SER A 21 10.84 4.35 3.22
CA SER A 21 10.80 5.19 4.42
C SER A 21 9.34 5.53 4.75
N SER A 22 8.78 4.91 5.80
CA SER A 22 7.38 5.05 6.20
C SER A 22 7.23 6.13 7.28
N CYS A 23 6.35 7.09 7.04
CA CYS A 23 6.01 8.12 8.02
C CYS A 23 5.13 7.52 9.12
N LYS A 24 4.14 6.67 8.76
CA LYS A 24 3.28 6.02 9.75
C LYS A 24 4.05 5.10 10.68
N MET A 25 4.95 4.28 10.14
CA MET A 25 5.72 3.29 10.91
C MET A 25 6.99 3.85 11.54
N LYS A 26 7.36 5.10 11.20
CA LYS A 26 8.56 5.77 11.70
C LYS A 26 9.83 4.94 11.52
N ASN A 27 9.86 4.12 10.47
CA ASN A 27 10.96 3.22 10.14
C ASN A 27 10.96 2.89 8.64
N SER A 28 11.96 2.12 8.23
CA SER A 28 12.01 1.57 6.88
C SER A 28 11.23 0.26 6.81
N VAL A 29 10.27 0.17 5.87
CA VAL A 29 9.50 -1.04 5.59
C VAL A 29 10.01 -1.67 4.29
N TRP A 30 10.35 -2.95 4.34
CA TRP A 30 10.94 -3.66 3.21
C TRP A 30 9.89 -4.07 2.16
N TYR A 31 10.26 -4.06 0.88
CA TYR A 31 9.43 -4.55 -0.22
C TYR A 31 10.25 -5.43 -1.19
N GLU A 32 9.56 -6.39 -1.82
CA GLU A 32 10.10 -7.33 -2.80
C GLU A 32 9.82 -6.92 -4.25
N SER A 33 8.86 -6.01 -4.47
CA SER A 33 8.49 -5.58 -5.81
C SER A 33 8.13 -4.10 -5.87
N ALA A 34 8.24 -3.52 -7.07
CA ALA A 34 7.79 -2.17 -7.33
C ALA A 34 6.28 -2.01 -7.07
N LEU A 35 5.47 -3.05 -7.31
CA LEU A 35 4.03 -3.00 -7.06
C LEU A 35 3.71 -2.94 -5.56
N GLN A 36 4.44 -3.69 -4.73
CA GLN A 36 4.36 -3.57 -3.27
C GLN A 36 4.75 -2.16 -2.80
N ARG A 37 5.90 -1.64 -3.27
CA ARG A 37 6.33 -0.27 -2.97
C ARG A 37 5.25 0.76 -3.36
N ASP A 38 4.66 0.59 -4.54
CA ASP A 38 3.62 1.50 -5.04
C ASP A 38 2.37 1.43 -4.15
N PHE A 39 1.99 0.25 -3.67
CA PHE A 39 0.87 0.11 -2.73
C PHE A 39 1.16 0.72 -1.34
N MET A 40 2.42 0.73 -0.87
CA MET A 40 2.77 1.39 0.40
C MET A 40 2.41 2.88 0.42
N TYR A 41 2.47 3.58 -0.72
CA TYR A 41 2.01 4.98 -0.79
C TYR A 41 0.52 5.13 -0.45
N TRP A 42 -0.33 4.19 -0.86
CA TRP A 42 -1.74 4.19 -0.48
C TRP A 42 -1.93 3.97 1.02
N LEU A 43 -1.14 3.07 1.61
CA LEU A 43 -1.18 2.80 3.05
C LEU A 43 -0.74 4.01 3.87
N GLU A 44 0.24 4.78 3.38
CA GLU A 44 0.68 6.04 3.98
C GLU A 44 -0.34 7.17 3.84
N PHE A 45 -1.08 7.21 2.73
CA PHE A 45 -2.06 8.25 2.47
C PHE A 45 -3.39 8.03 3.22
N ASP A 46 -3.81 6.78 3.37
CA ASP A 46 -5.11 6.44 3.93
C ASP A 46 -5.17 6.73 5.45
N PRO A 47 -6.00 7.68 5.92
CA PRO A 47 -6.04 8.10 7.33
C PRO A 47 -6.66 7.04 8.28
N ASP A 48 -7.30 6.01 7.73
CA ASP A 48 -7.83 4.88 8.50
C ASP A 48 -6.76 3.83 8.79
N VAL A 49 -5.65 3.81 8.03
CA VAL A 49 -4.51 2.92 8.31
C VAL A 49 -3.74 3.42 9.52
N ILE A 50 -3.72 2.60 10.58
CA ILE A 50 -2.92 2.82 11.79
C ILE A 50 -1.52 2.26 11.60
N SER A 51 -1.41 1.02 11.11
CA SER A 51 -0.12 0.37 10.88
C SER A 51 -0.16 -0.69 9.80
N TYR A 52 1.01 -1.01 9.26
CA TYR A 52 1.16 -2.12 8.34
C TYR A 52 2.55 -2.77 8.49
N LYS A 53 2.65 -4.03 8.11
CA LYS A 53 3.93 -4.75 8.05
C LYS A 53 4.02 -5.64 6.82
N THR A 54 5.26 -5.90 6.44
CA THR A 54 5.64 -6.83 5.37
C THR A 54 6.72 -7.80 5.88
N PRO A 55 6.74 -9.06 5.42
CA PRO A 55 5.58 -9.74 4.82
C PRO A 55 4.45 -9.93 5.86
N ALA A 56 3.27 -10.35 5.41
CA ALA A 56 2.16 -10.70 6.30
C ALA A 56 2.45 -12.01 7.09
N ILE A 57 1.44 -12.51 7.80
CA ILE A 57 1.51 -13.84 8.42
C ILE A 57 1.37 -14.94 7.36
N SER A 58 1.97 -16.10 7.61
CA SER A 58 1.84 -17.27 6.74
C SER A 58 0.48 -17.94 6.94
N PHE A 59 -0.10 -18.42 5.85
CA PHE A 59 -1.31 -19.23 5.81
C PHE A 59 -1.02 -20.59 5.21
N ASP A 60 -1.61 -21.60 5.83
CA ASP A 60 -1.51 -22.98 5.39
C ASP A 60 -2.69 -23.29 4.47
N TYR A 61 -2.44 -23.99 3.37
CA TYR A 61 -3.46 -24.43 2.44
C TYR A 61 -3.06 -25.74 1.77
N TYR A 62 -4.04 -26.47 1.24
CA TYR A 62 -3.79 -27.69 0.47
C TYR A 62 -3.88 -27.40 -1.02
N GLU A 63 -2.86 -27.81 -1.78
CA GLU A 63 -2.86 -27.78 -3.23
C GLU A 63 -2.56 -29.19 -3.74
N LEU A 64 -3.51 -29.80 -4.46
CA LEU A 64 -3.40 -31.18 -4.97
C LEU A 64 -3.02 -32.20 -3.87
N GLY A 65 -3.66 -32.08 -2.69
CA GLY A 65 -3.43 -32.98 -1.55
C GLY A 65 -2.13 -32.74 -0.78
N LYS A 66 -1.33 -31.74 -1.15
CA LYS A 66 -0.08 -31.39 -0.45
C LYS A 66 -0.27 -30.12 0.35
N LEU A 67 0.17 -30.14 1.62
CA LEU A 67 0.24 -28.95 2.46
C LEU A 67 1.26 -27.97 1.87
N LYS A 68 0.83 -26.72 1.70
CA LYS A 68 1.64 -25.60 1.23
C LYS A 68 1.40 -24.39 2.12
N HIS A 69 2.31 -23.43 1.99
CA HIS A 69 2.25 -22.16 2.70
C HIS A 69 2.19 -21.02 1.70
N HIS A 70 1.33 -20.04 1.97
CA HIS A 70 1.30 -18.76 1.26
C HIS A 70 1.52 -17.63 2.25
N VAL A 71 2.37 -16.68 1.88
CA VAL A 71 2.61 -15.48 2.70
C VAL A 71 2.15 -14.28 1.88
N PRO A 72 0.99 -13.69 2.21
CA PRO A 72 0.54 -12.45 1.59
C PRO A 72 1.52 -11.30 1.84
N ASP A 73 1.46 -10.29 0.98
CA ASP A 73 2.43 -9.20 1.01
C ASP A 73 2.29 -8.31 2.26
N PHE A 74 1.06 -7.98 2.68
CA PHE A 74 0.81 -7.01 3.75
C PHE A 74 -0.16 -7.51 4.81
N GLN A 75 0.15 -7.18 6.06
CA GLN A 75 -0.83 -7.14 7.14
C GLN A 75 -1.07 -5.68 7.50
N VAL A 76 -2.32 -5.21 7.40
CA VAL A 76 -2.72 -3.83 7.66
C VAL A 76 -3.67 -3.77 8.84
N ILE A 77 -3.40 -2.89 9.80
CA ILE A 77 -4.27 -2.57 10.92
C ILE A 77 -4.94 -1.24 10.63
N ARG A 78 -6.26 -1.26 10.54
CA ARG A 78 -7.13 -0.09 10.42
C ARG A 78 -7.85 0.18 11.72
N ARG A 79 -8.52 1.32 11.85
CA ARG A 79 -9.21 1.70 13.09
C ARG A 79 -10.21 0.66 13.59
N GLN A 80 -10.90 -0.02 12.67
CA GLN A 80 -11.97 -0.97 13.02
C GLN A 80 -11.72 -2.42 12.57
N LYS A 81 -10.69 -2.68 11.74
CA LYS A 81 -10.48 -4.01 11.18
C LYS A 81 -9.02 -4.29 10.84
N LYS A 82 -8.68 -5.58 10.83
CA LYS A 82 -7.42 -6.07 10.31
C LYS A 82 -7.62 -6.58 8.88
N GLN A 83 -6.68 -6.27 8.00
CA GLN A 83 -6.67 -6.72 6.63
C GLN A 83 -5.40 -7.48 6.29
N ILE A 84 -5.55 -8.47 5.43
CA ILE A 84 -4.48 -9.23 4.82
C ILE A 84 -4.54 -8.94 3.33
N ILE A 85 -3.50 -8.32 2.79
CA ILE A 85 -3.51 -7.82 1.42
C ILE A 85 -2.38 -8.46 0.64
N ASP A 86 -2.70 -8.94 -0.55
CA ASP A 86 -1.73 -9.47 -1.50
C ASP A 86 -1.78 -8.64 -2.79
N VAL A 87 -0.63 -8.16 -3.26
CA VAL A 87 -0.53 -7.38 -4.50
C VAL A 87 0.21 -8.17 -5.56
N LYS A 88 -0.45 -8.43 -6.69
CA LYS A 88 0.07 -9.32 -7.73
C LYS A 88 -0.33 -8.80 -9.10
N SER A 89 0.41 -9.21 -10.13
CA SER A 89 0.00 -8.83 -11.49
C SER A 89 -1.37 -9.41 -11.83
N LYS A 90 -2.16 -8.73 -12.66
CA LYS A 90 -3.45 -9.25 -13.13
C LYS A 90 -3.33 -10.66 -13.71
N LYS A 91 -2.33 -10.89 -14.56
CA LYS A 91 -2.01 -12.20 -15.13
C LYS A 91 -1.76 -13.29 -14.07
N THR A 92 -1.14 -12.92 -12.94
CA THR A 92 -0.91 -13.85 -11.83
C THR A 92 -2.22 -14.23 -11.15
N LEU A 93 -3.10 -13.25 -10.89
CA LEU A 93 -4.38 -13.47 -10.20
C LEU A 93 -5.40 -14.24 -11.03
N GLU A 94 -5.33 -14.13 -12.36
CA GLU A 94 -6.21 -14.86 -13.28
C GLU A 94 -5.91 -16.36 -13.37
N SER A 95 -4.77 -16.82 -12.84
CA SER A 95 -4.46 -18.25 -12.81
C SER A 95 -5.38 -18.99 -11.84
N ASP A 96 -5.84 -20.19 -12.24
CA ASP A 96 -6.73 -21.03 -11.41
C ASP A 96 -6.14 -21.32 -10.02
N ARG A 97 -4.80 -21.44 -9.97
CA ARG A 97 -4.04 -21.61 -8.74
C ARG A 97 -4.31 -20.47 -7.73
N TYR A 98 -4.23 -19.22 -8.18
CA TYR A 98 -4.45 -18.06 -7.30
C TYR A 98 -5.94 -17.87 -6.99
N ARG A 99 -6.83 -18.20 -7.93
CA ARG A 99 -8.29 -18.19 -7.69
C ARG A 99 -8.67 -19.12 -6.53
N GLN A 100 -8.22 -20.38 -6.55
CA GLN A 100 -8.49 -21.35 -5.48
C GLN A 100 -7.83 -20.95 -4.16
N LEU A 101 -6.56 -20.52 -4.22
CA LEU A 101 -5.83 -20.05 -3.04
C LEU A 101 -6.55 -18.89 -2.35
N TYR A 102 -7.01 -17.88 -3.11
CA TYR A 102 -7.62 -16.70 -2.53
C TYR A 102 -9.04 -16.94 -2.02
N GLN A 103 -9.80 -17.85 -2.64
CA GLN A 103 -11.05 -18.32 -2.04
C GLN A 103 -10.81 -18.92 -0.65
N HIS A 104 -9.80 -19.78 -0.52
CA HIS A 104 -9.45 -20.39 0.76
C HIS A 104 -8.95 -19.37 1.79
N LEU A 105 -8.06 -18.46 1.38
CA LEU A 105 -7.55 -17.40 2.26
C LEU A 105 -8.65 -16.44 2.71
N SER A 106 -9.62 -16.13 1.84
CA SER A 106 -10.78 -15.32 2.20
C SER A 106 -11.55 -15.99 3.33
N SER A 107 -11.91 -17.27 3.19
CA SER A 107 -12.61 -18.03 4.23
C SER A 107 -11.86 -18.02 5.56
N ILE A 108 -10.54 -18.28 5.57
CA ILE A 108 -9.74 -18.25 6.80
C ILE A 108 -9.72 -16.85 7.43
N CYS A 109 -9.62 -15.80 6.61
CA CYS A 109 -9.63 -14.43 7.11
C CYS A 109 -11.00 -14.08 7.71
N ASP A 110 -12.09 -14.44 7.04
CA ASP A 110 -13.46 -14.18 7.48
C ASP A 110 -13.74 -14.88 8.82
N GLU A 111 -13.33 -16.13 8.98
CA GLU A 111 -13.42 -16.87 10.26
C GLU A 111 -12.67 -16.16 11.41
N LYS A 112 -11.61 -15.42 11.10
CA LYS A 112 -10.82 -14.65 12.08
C LYS A 112 -11.33 -13.21 12.27
N GLY A 113 -12.41 -12.82 11.58
CA GLY A 113 -12.90 -11.45 11.56
C GLY A 113 -11.96 -10.47 10.85
N TRP A 114 -11.13 -10.95 9.93
CA TRP A 114 -10.24 -10.13 9.10
C TRP A 114 -10.78 -10.04 7.68
N THR A 115 -10.31 -9.06 6.91
CA THR A 115 -10.62 -8.98 5.48
C THR A 115 -9.42 -9.38 4.64
N PHE A 116 -9.59 -10.37 3.75
CA PHE A 116 -8.60 -10.65 2.71
C PHE A 116 -8.86 -9.76 1.48
N ILE A 117 -7.80 -9.18 0.91
CA ILE A 117 -7.89 -8.33 -0.29
C ILE A 117 -6.77 -8.72 -1.26
N ALA A 118 -7.12 -8.89 -2.53
CA ALA A 118 -6.16 -9.04 -3.60
C ALA A 118 -6.22 -7.81 -4.50
N LEU A 119 -5.08 -7.20 -4.81
CA LEU A 119 -5.00 -6.03 -5.69
C LEU A 119 -4.04 -6.28 -6.84
N THR A 120 -4.34 -5.66 -7.96
CA THR A 120 -3.51 -5.64 -9.17
C THR A 120 -2.88 -4.28 -9.42
N GLU A 121 -1.98 -4.22 -10.39
CA GLU A 121 -1.41 -2.99 -10.89
C GLU A 121 -2.46 -1.98 -11.35
N SER A 122 -3.63 -2.41 -11.85
CA SER A 122 -4.71 -1.49 -12.25
C SER A 122 -5.38 -0.80 -11.06
N GLU A 123 -5.46 -1.46 -9.90
CA GLU A 123 -6.00 -0.86 -8.69
C GLU A 123 -4.93 -0.03 -7.96
N VAL A 124 -3.71 -0.54 -7.88
CA VAL A 124 -2.60 0.14 -7.18
C VAL A 124 -2.10 1.37 -7.93
N ARG A 125 -2.14 1.39 -9.26
CA ARG A 125 -1.66 2.51 -10.09
C ARG A 125 -2.81 3.25 -10.78
N LEU A 126 -3.92 3.38 -10.06
CA LEU A 126 -5.11 4.10 -10.54
C LEU A 126 -4.82 5.60 -10.65
N GLU A 127 -4.77 6.11 -11.88
CA GLU A 127 -4.55 7.54 -12.17
C GLU A 127 -5.88 8.32 -12.24
N PRO A 128 -5.90 9.62 -11.88
CA PRO A 128 -4.77 10.45 -11.44
C PRO A 128 -4.46 10.34 -9.93
N ILE A 129 -5.15 9.46 -9.20
CA ILE A 129 -5.06 9.41 -7.74
C ILE A 129 -3.67 8.98 -7.29
N PHE A 130 -3.10 7.95 -7.93
CA PHE A 130 -1.79 7.43 -7.57
C PHE A 130 -0.66 8.45 -7.74
N SER A 131 -0.63 9.19 -8.86
CA SER A 131 0.34 10.27 -9.05
C SER A 131 0.18 11.39 -8.01
N ASN A 132 -1.05 11.77 -7.67
CA ASN A 132 -1.33 12.76 -6.62
C ASN A 132 -0.85 12.28 -5.24
N ILE A 133 -1.11 11.03 -4.86
CA ILE A 133 -0.64 10.47 -3.59
C ILE A 133 0.89 10.54 -3.52
N LYS A 134 1.59 10.13 -4.58
CA LYS A 134 3.06 10.19 -4.62
C LYS A 134 3.58 11.61 -4.53
N LEU A 135 2.93 12.56 -5.20
CA LEU A 135 3.26 13.97 -5.14
C LEU A 135 3.15 14.49 -3.69
N LEU A 136 2.01 14.25 -3.04
CA LEU A 136 1.72 14.70 -1.69
C LEU A 136 2.62 14.02 -0.64
N TYR A 137 2.98 12.75 -0.84
CA TYR A 137 3.86 12.04 0.10
C TYR A 137 5.24 12.70 0.24
N ARG A 138 5.73 13.40 -0.79
CA ARG A 138 6.98 14.16 -0.71
C ARG A 138 6.94 15.26 0.35
N TYR A 139 5.75 15.73 0.69
CA TYR A 139 5.51 16.79 1.67
C TYR A 139 4.90 16.25 2.98
N ALA A 140 4.84 14.92 3.17
CA ALA A 140 4.15 14.32 4.31
C ALA A 140 4.80 14.63 5.67
N GLN A 141 6.08 15.02 5.69
CA GLN A 141 6.81 15.42 6.89
C GLN A 141 7.03 16.93 6.99
N GLU A 142 6.54 17.70 6.03
CA GLU A 142 6.64 19.15 6.08
C GLU A 142 5.72 19.69 7.16
N ASN A 143 6.21 20.65 7.93
CA ASN A 143 5.43 21.34 8.94
C ASN A 143 5.01 22.69 8.38
N PHE A 144 3.70 22.90 8.28
CA PHE A 144 3.13 24.20 7.92
C PHE A 144 2.63 24.91 9.18
N SER A 145 2.84 26.22 9.24
CA SER A 145 2.26 27.08 10.26
C SER A 145 0.74 27.11 10.16
N ILE A 146 0.09 27.45 11.27
CA ILE A 146 -1.37 27.62 11.32
C ILE A 146 -1.84 28.69 10.32
N ASP A 147 -1.02 29.73 10.10
CA ASP A 147 -1.34 30.79 9.16
C ASP A 147 -1.29 30.31 7.71
N GLU A 148 -0.29 29.49 7.34
CA GLU A 148 -0.23 28.86 6.01
C GLU A 148 -1.43 27.93 5.76
N TYR A 149 -1.86 27.16 6.77
CA TYR A 149 -3.08 26.34 6.66
C TYR A 149 -4.32 27.20 6.46
N ARG A 150 -4.45 28.32 7.19
CA ARG A 150 -5.59 29.23 7.07
C ARG A 150 -5.64 29.85 5.68
N ASP A 151 -4.52 30.39 5.20
CA ASP A 151 -4.39 30.97 3.87
C ASP A 151 -4.80 29.96 2.78
N CYS A 152 -4.29 28.72 2.86
CA CYS A 152 -4.67 27.66 1.92
C CYS A 152 -6.18 27.37 1.94
N LEU A 153 -6.77 27.26 3.14
CA LEU A 153 -8.20 26.97 3.30
C LEU A 153 -9.08 28.10 2.76
N GLU A 154 -8.69 29.36 2.97
CA GLU A 154 -9.43 30.52 2.45
C GLU A 154 -9.42 30.53 0.93
N ILE A 155 -8.26 30.31 0.31
CA ILE A 155 -8.14 30.26 -1.16
C ILE A 155 -8.98 29.11 -1.74
N ILE A 156 -8.93 27.91 -1.13
CA ILE A 156 -9.71 26.75 -1.59
C ILE A 156 -11.21 27.02 -1.46
N ARG A 157 -11.67 27.56 -0.33
CA ARG A 157 -13.09 27.85 -0.08
C ARG A 157 -13.63 28.92 -1.03
N ALA A 158 -12.82 29.93 -1.35
CA ALA A 158 -13.20 30.99 -2.27
C ALA A 158 -13.27 30.53 -3.75
N ASN A 159 -12.65 29.40 -4.09
CA ASN A 159 -12.47 28.96 -5.47
C ASN A 159 -12.95 27.52 -5.69
N VAL A 160 -14.19 27.15 -5.32
CA VAL A 160 -14.69 25.79 -5.53
C VAL A 160 -15.27 25.63 -6.96
N PRO A 161 -14.82 24.66 -7.78
CA PRO A 161 -13.76 23.68 -7.51
C PRO A 161 -12.35 24.28 -7.66
N ALA A 162 -11.47 24.00 -6.70
CA ALA A 162 -10.12 24.55 -6.67
C ALA A 162 -9.16 23.66 -7.46
N SER A 163 -8.22 24.27 -8.19
CA SER A 163 -7.13 23.58 -8.86
C SER A 163 -5.79 23.95 -8.24
N LEU A 164 -4.78 23.10 -8.41
CA LEU A 164 -3.41 23.41 -7.97
C LEU A 164 -2.85 24.64 -8.70
N ASP A 165 -3.20 24.84 -9.97
CA ASP A 165 -2.79 26.01 -10.76
C ASP A 165 -3.29 27.33 -10.14
N LEU A 166 -4.51 27.33 -9.58
CA LEU A 166 -5.07 28.49 -8.88
C LEU A 166 -4.28 28.80 -7.60
N LEU A 167 -3.91 27.76 -6.83
CA LEU A 167 -3.15 27.91 -5.58
C LEU A 167 -1.71 28.40 -5.81
N GLN A 168 -1.11 28.05 -6.95
CA GLN A 168 0.24 28.53 -7.30
C GLN A 168 0.24 30.03 -7.63
N LYS A 169 -0.75 30.51 -8.40
CA LYS A 169 -0.84 31.92 -8.80
C LYS A 169 -1.15 32.88 -7.65
N SER A 170 -1.94 32.44 -6.66
CA SER A 170 -2.26 33.28 -5.49
C SER A 170 -1.03 33.59 -4.61
N LYS A 171 0.03 32.78 -4.70
CA LYS A 171 1.27 32.98 -3.93
C LYS A 171 2.21 34.00 -4.58
N GLU A 172 2.07 34.22 -5.89
CA GLU A 172 2.86 35.21 -6.66
C GLU A 172 2.26 36.62 -6.62
N ALA A 173 1.00 36.75 -6.21
CA ALA A 173 0.26 38.01 -6.12
C ALA A 173 0.30 38.68 -4.73
N LYS A 174 0.89 38.01 -3.72
CA LYS A 174 1.23 38.58 -2.41
C LYS A 174 2.72 38.92 -2.39
#